data_AF-A0AAU7X8L5-F1
#
_entry.id   AF-A0AAU7X8L5-F1
#
_cell.length_a   1.000
_cell.length_b   1.000
_cell.length_c   1.000
_cell.angle_alpha   90.00
_cell.angle_beta   90.00
_cell.angle_gamma   90.00
#
_symmetry.space_group_name_H-M   'P 1'
#
loop_
_entity.id
_entity.type
_entity.pdbx_description
1 polymer ?
#
loop_
_entity_poly.entity_id
_entity_poly.type
_entity_poly.pdbx_seq_one_letter_code
_entity_poly.pdbx_strand_id
1 'polypeptide(L)'
;MNDTIFALSSGAVPAGVAVFRISGPATQEILVSVAGSVPEPRRASLRGLRQVDGTLIDRGLVIFFPGPNSFTGEDCAEFHVHGGRAVVAAMVARLAGLPGVRAADAGEFTRRAFENGRMDLTAVEGLADLVAAETEQQRRAALRQAEGGLARLYETWRHGLTRVRGLVEADLDFDDEGDIPGSVADRAWIEAGALRKAIAAHLDDSGRGERLRRGVEVMLMGPPNAGKSSLLNALARRDVAIVTAEAGTTRDLIEIHVDLDGYPVTLVDTAGLREAEGLVEREGIRRARSRAAAADLVLWLESADGDGTAVPPDDLVCPVWRVATKADVVPAEATDSDSKRASSLSISVVTGQGLYRLESELGAFAAEICGKSDEPMISRARHRHHLEAGLRHLDAAIENDFLPLELRAEELRAAAEAIGRVTGKVDVEEWLGVIFAEFCVGK
;
A
#
# COMPACT_ATOMS: atom_id res chain seq x y z
N MET A 1 -23.82 -12.29 -13.16
CA MET A 1 -23.79 -12.37 -11.68
C MET A 1 -25.22 -12.17 -11.20
N ASN A 2 -25.83 -13.15 -10.53
CA ASN A 2 -27.25 -13.12 -10.13
C ASN A 2 -27.45 -13.37 -8.63
N ASP A 3 -26.36 -13.46 -7.86
CA ASP A 3 -26.38 -13.71 -6.42
C ASP A 3 -26.24 -12.40 -5.64
N THR A 4 -26.80 -12.40 -4.43
CA THR A 4 -26.68 -11.30 -3.48
C THR A 4 -25.74 -11.71 -2.37
N ILE A 5 -24.75 -10.88 -2.08
CA ILE A 5 -23.74 -11.15 -1.06
C ILE A 5 -23.99 -10.35 0.20
N PHE A 6 -23.61 -10.92 1.35
CA PHE A 6 -23.57 -10.19 2.61
C PHE A 6 -22.28 -10.46 3.39
N ALA A 7 -21.89 -9.51 4.23
CA ALA A 7 -20.81 -9.71 5.19
C ALA A 7 -20.93 -8.74 6.37
N LEU A 8 -20.21 -9.05 7.44
CA LEU A 8 -19.92 -8.11 8.51
C LEU A 8 -18.79 -7.17 8.03
N SER A 9 -19.11 -5.91 7.78
CA SER A 9 -18.16 -4.89 7.26
C SER A 9 -17.52 -4.03 8.35
N SER A 10 -17.92 -4.20 9.61
CA SER A 10 -17.30 -3.56 10.78
C SER A 10 -16.15 -4.41 11.34
N GLY A 11 -15.31 -3.81 12.21
CA GLY A 11 -14.21 -4.50 12.88
C GLY A 11 -14.64 -5.64 13.81
N ALA A 12 -13.66 -6.24 14.49
CA ALA A 12 -13.85 -7.42 15.33
C ALA A 12 -14.88 -7.21 16.45
N VAL A 13 -15.66 -8.25 16.74
CA VAL A 13 -16.70 -8.26 17.79
C VAL A 13 -16.15 -8.81 19.12
N PRO A 14 -16.58 -8.29 20.28
CA PRO A 14 -17.70 -7.38 20.49
C PRO A 14 -17.40 -5.90 20.18
N ALA A 15 -18.40 -5.17 19.69
CA ALA A 15 -18.32 -3.73 19.40
C ALA A 15 -19.64 -3.03 19.75
N GLY A 16 -19.61 -1.69 19.89
CA GLY A 16 -20.83 -0.91 20.12
C GLY A 16 -21.84 -1.04 18.98
N VAL A 17 -21.36 -1.04 17.73
CA VAL A 17 -22.14 -1.23 16.52
C VAL A 17 -21.43 -2.22 15.60
N ALA A 18 -22.19 -3.14 15.02
CA ALA A 18 -21.79 -4.01 13.93
C ALA A 18 -22.56 -3.63 12.66
N VAL A 19 -21.87 -3.52 11.53
CA VAL A 19 -22.47 -3.15 10.26
C VAL A 19 -22.47 -4.37 9.34
N PHE A 20 -23.65 -4.86 8.97
CA PHE A 20 -23.79 -5.84 7.89
C PHE A 20 -24.06 -5.12 6.59
N ARG A 21 -23.22 -5.35 5.58
CA ARG A 21 -23.42 -4.86 4.24
C ARG A 21 -23.99 -5.97 3.35
N ILE A 22 -24.87 -5.58 2.45
CA ILE A 22 -25.48 -6.45 1.42
C ILE A 22 -25.33 -5.77 0.06
N SER A 23 -25.06 -6.55 -0.99
CA SER A 23 -24.98 -6.08 -2.38
C SER A 23 -25.53 -7.13 -3.33
N GLY A 24 -26.40 -6.72 -4.26
CA GLY A 24 -26.92 -7.58 -5.31
C GLY A 24 -28.41 -7.37 -5.61
N PRO A 25 -28.98 -8.16 -6.55
CA PRO A 25 -30.34 -7.95 -7.05
C PRO A 25 -31.45 -8.19 -6.00
N ALA A 26 -31.22 -9.01 -4.97
CA ALA A 26 -32.23 -9.32 -3.95
C ALA A 26 -32.25 -8.33 -2.78
N THR A 27 -31.39 -7.29 -2.78
CA THR A 27 -31.23 -6.35 -1.65
C THR A 27 -32.55 -5.75 -1.18
N GLN A 28 -33.43 -5.33 -2.09
CA GLN A 28 -34.73 -4.74 -1.71
C GLN A 28 -35.67 -5.78 -1.06
N GLU A 29 -35.70 -7.00 -1.58
CA GLU A 29 -36.50 -8.10 -1.02
C GLU A 29 -36.01 -8.46 0.40
N ILE A 30 -34.70 -8.47 0.61
CA ILE A 30 -34.09 -8.69 1.93
C ILE A 30 -34.50 -7.58 2.90
N LEU A 31 -34.49 -6.32 2.47
CA LEU A 31 -34.93 -5.19 3.30
C LEU A 31 -36.39 -5.34 3.75
N VAL A 32 -37.29 -5.73 2.83
CA VAL A 32 -38.70 -6.00 3.17
C VAL A 32 -38.80 -7.19 4.14
N SER A 33 -38.08 -8.28 3.88
CA SER A 33 -38.15 -9.52 4.66
C SER A 33 -37.57 -9.38 6.08
N VAL A 34 -36.51 -8.59 6.25
CA VAL A 34 -35.80 -8.44 7.54
C VAL A 34 -36.24 -7.21 8.30
N ALA A 35 -36.43 -6.07 7.63
CA ALA A 35 -36.73 -4.77 8.24
C ALA A 35 -38.19 -4.30 8.02
N GLY A 36 -38.99 -5.05 7.27
CA GLY A 36 -40.42 -4.81 7.03
C GLY A 36 -40.74 -3.90 5.84
N SER A 37 -39.84 -2.97 5.48
CA SER A 37 -39.98 -2.12 4.30
C SER A 37 -38.62 -1.60 3.84
N VAL A 38 -38.52 -1.22 2.56
CA VAL A 38 -37.35 -0.54 2.00
C VAL A 38 -37.32 0.90 2.53
N PRO A 39 -36.24 1.33 3.22
CA PRO A 39 -36.05 2.73 3.59
C PRO A 39 -35.99 3.65 2.38
N GLU A 40 -36.28 4.94 2.58
CA GLU A 40 -35.96 5.94 1.56
C GLU A 40 -34.45 5.90 1.22
N PRO A 41 -34.09 6.00 -0.08
CA PRO A 41 -32.69 5.97 -0.51
C PRO A 41 -31.79 6.93 0.28
N ARG A 42 -30.68 6.42 0.80
CA ARG A 42 -29.65 7.16 1.57
C ARG A 42 -30.18 7.85 2.83
N ARG A 43 -31.31 7.40 3.40
CA ARG A 43 -31.84 7.88 4.68
C ARG A 43 -31.77 6.80 5.75
N ALA A 44 -31.08 7.11 6.85
CA ALA A 44 -31.03 6.23 8.02
C ALA A 44 -32.43 6.08 8.63
N SER A 45 -32.85 4.82 8.77
CA SER A 45 -34.18 4.45 9.23
C SER A 45 -34.08 3.46 10.38
N LEU A 46 -34.60 3.82 11.56
CA LEU A 46 -34.71 2.90 12.69
C LEU A 46 -35.76 1.82 12.38
N ARG A 47 -35.37 0.55 12.48
CA ARG A 47 -36.23 -0.62 12.21
C ARG A 47 -36.00 -1.72 13.24
N GLY A 48 -37.04 -2.53 13.48
CA GLY A 48 -36.90 -3.79 14.20
C GLY A 48 -36.57 -4.89 13.21
N LEU A 49 -35.40 -5.50 13.33
CA LEU A 49 -34.92 -6.58 12.46
C LEU A 49 -35.42 -7.92 12.99
N ARG A 50 -36.00 -8.74 12.13
CA ARG A 50 -36.75 -9.93 12.56
C ARG A 50 -36.27 -11.23 11.91
N GLN A 51 -36.42 -12.31 12.68
CA GLN A 51 -36.34 -13.68 12.20
C GLN A 51 -37.57 -14.05 11.35
N VAL A 52 -37.51 -15.22 10.71
CA VAL A 52 -38.61 -15.76 9.87
C VAL A 52 -39.89 -15.96 10.68
N ASP A 53 -39.77 -16.33 11.95
CA ASP A 53 -40.89 -16.52 12.89
C ASP A 53 -41.44 -15.19 13.46
N GLY A 54 -40.87 -14.04 13.06
CA GLY A 54 -41.24 -12.71 13.55
C GLY A 54 -40.53 -12.28 14.84
N THR A 55 -39.74 -13.15 15.47
CA THR A 55 -38.95 -12.84 16.67
C THR A 55 -37.96 -11.72 16.37
N LEU A 56 -37.86 -10.75 17.29
CA LEU A 56 -36.96 -9.61 17.13
C LEU A 56 -35.51 -10.06 17.35
N ILE A 57 -34.66 -9.82 16.36
CA ILE A 57 -33.21 -10.01 16.46
C ILE A 57 -32.60 -8.81 17.18
N ASP A 58 -32.87 -7.61 16.66
CA ASP A 58 -32.37 -6.35 17.20
C ASP A 58 -33.17 -5.15 16.69
N ARG A 59 -32.98 -3.98 17.30
CA ARG A 59 -33.41 -2.68 16.74
C ARG A 59 -32.19 -1.90 16.28
N GLY A 60 -32.10 -1.68 14.98
CA GLY A 60 -30.94 -1.07 14.33
C GLY A 60 -31.30 -0.02 13.30
N LEU A 61 -30.30 0.73 12.84
CA LEU A 61 -30.45 1.63 11.71
C LEU A 61 -30.27 0.84 10.41
N VAL A 62 -31.11 1.15 9.43
CA VAL A 62 -31.06 0.54 8.10
C VAL A 62 -30.90 1.64 7.08
N ILE A 63 -29.97 1.47 6.14
CA ILE A 63 -29.70 2.40 5.05
C ILE A 63 -29.74 1.64 3.73
N PHE A 64 -30.45 2.18 2.75
CA PHE A 64 -30.53 1.62 1.40
C PHE A 64 -29.81 2.54 0.39
N PHE A 65 -28.99 1.94 -0.48
CA PHE A 65 -28.23 2.60 -1.52
C PHE A 65 -28.62 2.00 -2.88
N PRO A 66 -29.51 2.63 -3.66
CA PRO A 66 -29.87 2.13 -4.97
C PRO A 66 -28.68 2.25 -5.94
N GLY A 67 -28.49 1.21 -6.76
CA GLY A 67 -27.59 1.23 -7.90
C GLY A 67 -28.03 2.29 -8.94
N PRO A 68 -27.12 2.79 -9.80
CA PRO A 68 -25.67 2.49 -9.87
C PRO A 68 -24.83 3.29 -8.87
N ASN A 69 -25.45 4.12 -8.04
CA ASN A 69 -24.76 5.07 -7.16
C ASN A 69 -24.52 4.50 -5.75
N SER A 70 -24.03 3.27 -5.69
CA SER A 70 -23.65 2.56 -4.47
C SER A 70 -22.15 2.25 -4.48
N PHE A 71 -21.66 1.58 -3.43
CA PHE A 71 -20.27 1.15 -3.35
C PHE A 71 -19.91 0.16 -4.47
N THR A 72 -20.71 -0.89 -4.65
CA THR A 72 -20.46 -1.93 -5.67
C THR A 72 -21.00 -1.55 -7.04
N GLY A 73 -21.87 -0.54 -7.15
CA GLY A 73 -22.63 -0.25 -8.38
C GLY A 73 -23.95 -1.02 -8.49
N GLU A 74 -24.22 -1.97 -7.58
CA GLU A 74 -25.48 -2.69 -7.48
C GLU A 74 -26.40 -2.05 -6.41
N ASP A 75 -27.59 -2.58 -6.20
CA ASP A 75 -28.37 -2.23 -5.00
C ASP A 75 -27.64 -2.73 -3.75
N CYS A 76 -27.29 -1.81 -2.84
CA CYS A 76 -26.68 -2.11 -1.56
C CYS A 76 -27.56 -1.73 -0.38
N ALA A 77 -27.43 -2.44 0.73
CA ALA A 77 -28.03 -2.07 2.00
C ALA A 77 -27.05 -2.27 3.15
N GLU A 78 -27.22 -1.49 4.21
CA GLU A 78 -26.48 -1.65 5.46
C GLU A 78 -27.43 -1.79 6.65
N PHE A 79 -27.21 -2.82 7.46
CA PHE A 79 -27.85 -3.01 8.77
C PHE A 79 -26.85 -2.68 9.88
N HIS A 80 -27.14 -1.63 10.63
CA HIS A 80 -26.32 -1.16 11.76
C HIS A 80 -26.97 -1.69 13.04
N VAL A 81 -26.45 -2.81 13.54
CA VAL A 81 -26.96 -3.55 14.72
C VAL A 81 -26.00 -3.42 15.89
N HIS A 82 -26.43 -3.79 17.09
CA HIS A 82 -25.52 -3.90 18.23
C HIS A 82 -24.47 -4.99 17.97
N GLY A 83 -23.19 -4.69 18.24
CA GLY A 83 -22.06 -5.59 17.94
C GLY A 83 -21.87 -6.73 18.94
N GLY A 84 -22.94 -7.23 19.54
CA GLY A 84 -22.91 -8.41 20.40
C GLY A 84 -22.77 -9.69 19.58
N ARG A 85 -21.92 -10.63 20.02
CA ARG A 85 -21.66 -11.89 19.29
C ARG A 85 -22.93 -12.67 18.96
N ALA A 86 -23.91 -12.70 19.87
CA ALA A 86 -25.20 -13.37 19.65
C ALA A 86 -26.06 -12.67 18.59
N VAL A 87 -26.09 -11.33 18.57
CA VAL A 87 -26.83 -10.54 17.56
C VAL A 87 -26.23 -10.75 16.19
N VAL A 88 -24.89 -10.70 16.09
CA VAL A 88 -24.15 -10.94 14.85
C VAL A 88 -24.40 -12.36 14.33
N ALA A 89 -24.33 -13.38 15.20
CA ALA A 89 -24.63 -14.76 14.80
C ALA A 89 -26.07 -14.93 14.31
N ALA A 90 -27.05 -14.29 14.96
CA ALA A 90 -28.45 -14.30 14.54
C ALA A 90 -28.66 -13.61 13.18
N MET A 91 -27.99 -12.49 12.94
CA MET A 91 -28.01 -11.79 11.64
C MET A 91 -27.39 -12.63 10.52
N VAL A 92 -26.22 -13.25 10.77
CA VAL A 92 -25.59 -14.16 9.80
C VAL A 92 -26.53 -15.31 9.44
N ALA A 93 -27.12 -15.98 10.44
CA ALA A 93 -28.06 -17.06 10.21
C ALA A 93 -29.31 -16.59 9.43
N ARG A 94 -29.82 -15.40 9.76
CA ARG A 94 -30.98 -14.81 9.08
C ARG A 94 -30.71 -14.53 7.60
N LEU A 95 -29.55 -13.97 7.28
CA LEU A 95 -29.17 -13.60 5.91
C LEU A 95 -28.78 -14.84 5.09
N ALA A 96 -28.02 -15.77 5.66
CA ALA A 96 -27.65 -17.03 5.00
C ALA A 96 -28.86 -17.94 4.69
N GLY A 97 -29.96 -17.79 5.44
CA GLY A 97 -31.19 -18.55 5.20
C GLY A 97 -32.07 -18.01 4.07
N LEU A 98 -31.70 -16.90 3.42
CA LEU A 98 -32.47 -16.32 2.32
C LEU A 98 -32.07 -16.92 0.97
N PRO A 99 -33.03 -17.19 0.06
CA PRO A 99 -32.73 -17.77 -1.25
C PRO A 99 -31.91 -16.80 -2.10
N GLY A 100 -30.87 -17.31 -2.77
CA GLY A 100 -30.00 -16.49 -3.63
C GLY A 100 -29.06 -15.54 -2.86
N VAL A 101 -28.96 -15.70 -1.54
CA VAL A 101 -28.09 -14.91 -0.67
C VAL A 101 -26.96 -15.77 -0.13
N ARG A 102 -25.71 -15.28 -0.18
CA ARG A 102 -24.55 -15.98 0.38
C ARG A 102 -23.59 -15.03 1.08
N ALA A 103 -22.69 -15.59 1.89
CA ALA A 103 -21.58 -14.81 2.44
C ALA A 103 -20.66 -14.36 1.30
N ALA A 104 -20.15 -13.14 1.42
CA ALA A 104 -19.16 -12.59 0.50
C ALA A 104 -17.79 -13.26 0.72
N ASP A 105 -17.06 -13.45 -0.37
CA ASP A 105 -15.64 -13.79 -0.31
C ASP A 105 -14.79 -12.57 0.10
N ALA A 106 -13.52 -12.80 0.42
CA ALA A 106 -12.56 -11.74 0.71
C ALA A 106 -12.44 -10.78 -0.50
N GLY A 107 -12.57 -9.47 -0.25
CA GLY A 107 -12.46 -8.45 -1.30
C GLY A 107 -13.64 -8.39 -2.27
N GLU A 108 -14.69 -9.19 -2.09
CA GLU A 108 -15.72 -9.36 -3.13
C GLU A 108 -16.54 -8.08 -3.38
N PHE A 109 -16.82 -7.26 -2.36
CA PHE A 109 -17.56 -6.01 -2.59
C PHE A 109 -16.73 -5.04 -3.45
N THR A 110 -15.44 -4.92 -3.15
CA THR A 110 -14.50 -4.07 -3.90
C THR A 110 -14.27 -4.63 -5.30
N ARG A 111 -14.25 -5.96 -5.47
CA ARG A 111 -14.20 -6.61 -6.78
C ARG A 111 -15.41 -6.26 -7.63
N ARG A 112 -16.63 -6.38 -7.08
CA ARG A 112 -17.86 -5.98 -7.79
C ARG A 112 -17.85 -4.49 -8.13
N ALA A 113 -17.33 -3.64 -7.24
CA ALA A 113 -17.16 -2.21 -7.51
C ALA A 113 -16.24 -1.96 -8.71
N PHE A 114 -15.13 -2.70 -8.82
CA PHE A 114 -14.23 -2.65 -9.97
C PHE A 114 -14.91 -3.14 -11.26
N GLU A 115 -15.55 -4.32 -11.23
CA GLU A 115 -16.24 -4.91 -12.39
C GLU A 115 -17.39 -4.02 -12.92
N ASN A 116 -18.07 -3.29 -12.02
CA ASN A 116 -19.11 -2.32 -12.37
C ASN A 116 -18.57 -0.91 -12.69
N GLY A 117 -17.26 -0.74 -12.80
CA GLY A 117 -16.62 0.53 -13.18
C GLY A 117 -16.77 1.65 -12.15
N ARG A 118 -17.06 1.34 -10.88
CA ARG A 118 -17.13 2.31 -9.78
C ARG A 118 -15.75 2.78 -9.33
N MET A 119 -14.74 1.95 -9.53
CA MET A 119 -13.35 2.21 -9.19
C MET A 119 -12.43 1.48 -10.18
N ASP A 120 -11.27 2.07 -10.46
CA ASP A 120 -10.21 1.41 -11.23
C ASP A 120 -9.25 0.65 -10.29
N LEU A 121 -8.36 -0.16 -10.84
CA LEU A 121 -7.49 -1.03 -10.05
C LEU A 121 -6.54 -0.25 -9.13
N THR A 122 -6.13 0.96 -9.53
CA THR A 122 -5.27 1.80 -8.68
C THR A 122 -6.05 2.37 -7.49
N ALA A 123 -7.33 2.68 -7.66
CA ALA A 123 -8.21 3.13 -6.58
C ALA A 123 -8.56 1.99 -5.60
N VAL A 124 -8.76 0.76 -6.11
CA VAL A 124 -8.89 -0.46 -5.29
C VAL A 124 -7.69 -0.59 -4.35
N GLU A 125 -6.49 -0.53 -4.91
CA GLU A 125 -5.24 -0.60 -4.15
C GLU A 125 -5.08 0.54 -3.14
N GLY A 126 -5.46 1.77 -3.52
CA GLY A 126 -5.49 2.91 -2.60
C GLY A 126 -6.45 2.71 -1.44
N LEU A 127 -7.60 2.07 -1.67
CA LEU A 127 -8.55 1.73 -0.61
C LEU A 127 -7.98 0.68 0.35
N ALA A 128 -7.28 -0.34 -0.15
CA ALA A 128 -6.58 -1.29 0.71
C ALA A 128 -5.54 -0.59 1.59
N ASP A 129 -4.70 0.24 0.97
CA ASP A 129 -3.64 0.99 1.67
C ASP A 129 -4.24 1.96 2.70
N LEU A 130 -5.40 2.55 2.44
CA LEU A 130 -6.05 3.48 3.36
C LEU A 130 -6.55 2.78 4.63
N VAL A 131 -6.98 1.53 4.49
CA VAL A 131 -7.44 0.70 5.60
C VAL A 131 -6.27 0.18 6.42
N ALA A 132 -5.15 -0.13 5.76
CA ALA A 132 -3.92 -0.60 6.39
C ALA A 132 -3.02 0.53 6.92
N ALA A 133 -3.29 1.79 6.55
CA ALA A 133 -2.45 2.92 6.92
C ALA A 133 -2.33 3.07 8.45
N GLU A 134 -1.09 3.13 8.92
CA GLU A 134 -0.74 3.24 10.34
C GLU A 134 -0.29 4.65 10.69
N THR A 135 0.24 5.39 9.70
CA THR A 135 0.71 6.76 9.87
C THR A 135 -0.06 7.77 9.03
N GLU A 136 0.03 9.06 9.40
CA GLU A 136 -0.66 10.14 8.69
C GLU A 136 -0.20 10.28 7.23
N GLN A 137 1.08 10.07 6.92
CA GLN A 137 1.57 10.16 5.55
C GLN A 137 1.10 8.98 4.69
N GLN A 138 1.02 7.76 5.25
CA GLN A 138 0.38 6.62 4.57
C GLN A 138 -1.08 6.93 4.26
N ARG A 139 -1.84 7.42 5.26
CA ARG A 139 -3.25 7.77 5.10
C ARG A 139 -3.47 8.81 4.01
N ARG A 140 -2.66 9.88 3.99
CA ARG A 140 -2.73 10.92 2.95
C ARG A 140 -2.44 10.38 1.56
N ALA A 141 -1.38 9.59 1.40
CA ALA A 141 -1.01 8.99 0.12
C ALA A 141 -2.09 8.03 -0.39
N ALA A 142 -2.59 7.15 0.48
CA ALA A 142 -3.62 6.18 0.15
C ALA A 142 -4.97 6.84 -0.19
N LEU A 143 -5.36 7.90 0.53
CA LEU A 143 -6.59 8.64 0.23
C LEU A 143 -6.55 9.28 -1.16
N ARG A 144 -5.44 9.95 -1.52
CA ARG A 144 -5.26 10.52 -2.87
C ARG A 144 -5.36 9.46 -3.96
N GLN A 145 -4.80 8.29 -3.67
CA GLN A 145 -4.82 7.17 -4.59
C GLN A 145 -6.23 6.61 -4.77
N ALA A 146 -6.95 6.39 -3.67
CA ALA A 146 -8.36 5.97 -3.67
C ALA A 146 -9.28 6.97 -4.39
N GLU A 147 -8.94 8.26 -4.33
CA GLU A 147 -9.62 9.34 -5.08
C GLU A 147 -9.20 9.42 -6.56
N GLY A 148 -8.37 8.50 -7.06
CA GLY A 148 -8.01 8.39 -8.48
C GLY A 148 -6.83 9.27 -8.91
N GLY A 149 -5.91 9.61 -8.00
CA GLY A 149 -4.71 10.39 -8.29
C GLY A 149 -3.87 9.80 -9.43
N LEU A 150 -3.43 8.54 -9.30
CA LEU A 150 -2.68 7.85 -10.36
C LEU A 150 -3.52 7.57 -11.59
N ALA A 151 -4.79 7.20 -11.42
CA ALA A 151 -5.69 6.92 -12.54
C ALA A 151 -5.81 8.11 -13.50
N ARG A 152 -5.97 9.33 -12.98
CA ARG A 152 -6.03 10.57 -13.79
C ARG A 152 -4.73 10.84 -14.54
N LEU A 153 -3.59 10.66 -13.87
CA LEU A 153 -2.27 10.86 -14.46
C LEU A 153 -2.04 9.89 -15.62
N TYR A 154 -2.23 8.60 -15.37
CA TYR A 154 -2.00 7.56 -16.37
C TYR A 154 -2.99 7.64 -17.52
N GLU A 155 -4.22 8.09 -17.29
CA GLU A 155 -5.16 8.35 -18.38
C GLU A 155 -4.77 9.54 -19.25
N THR A 156 -4.19 10.57 -18.66
CA THR A 156 -3.68 11.71 -19.43
C THR A 156 -2.58 11.25 -20.38
N TRP A 157 -1.67 10.38 -19.92
CA TRP A 157 -0.64 9.79 -20.78
C TRP A 157 -1.21 8.85 -21.83
N ARG A 158 -2.14 7.96 -21.45
CA ARG A 158 -2.78 7.03 -22.39
C ARG A 158 -3.53 7.76 -23.51
N HIS A 159 -4.30 8.80 -23.17
CA HIS A 159 -4.94 9.65 -24.18
C HIS A 159 -3.92 10.40 -25.03
N GLY A 160 -2.82 10.88 -24.44
CA GLY A 160 -1.70 11.46 -25.17
C GLY A 160 -1.12 10.51 -26.22
N LEU A 161 -0.79 9.28 -25.83
CA LEU A 161 -0.27 8.24 -26.72
C LEU A 161 -1.26 7.85 -27.82
N THR A 162 -2.54 7.71 -27.47
CA THR A 162 -3.61 7.42 -28.45
C THR A 162 -3.72 8.53 -29.49
N ARG A 163 -3.60 9.79 -29.05
CA ARG A 163 -3.62 10.95 -29.94
C ARG A 163 -2.39 11.01 -30.84
N VAL A 164 -1.19 10.81 -30.30
CA VAL A 164 0.05 10.73 -31.09
C VAL A 164 -0.07 9.65 -32.15
N ARG A 165 -0.55 8.45 -31.78
CA ARG A 165 -0.79 7.35 -32.72
C ARG A 165 -1.74 7.78 -33.85
N GLY A 166 -2.87 8.39 -33.53
CA GLY A 166 -3.83 8.85 -34.55
C GLY A 166 -3.25 9.90 -35.51
N LEU A 167 -2.31 10.73 -35.05
CA LEU A 167 -1.60 11.68 -35.93
C LEU A 167 -0.63 10.96 -36.87
N VAL A 168 0.06 9.91 -36.39
CA VAL A 168 0.94 9.08 -37.22
C VAL A 168 0.13 8.25 -38.24
N GLU A 169 -1.02 7.70 -37.83
CA GLU A 169 -1.93 6.96 -38.73
C GLU A 169 -2.53 7.85 -39.80
N ALA A 170 -2.87 9.11 -39.48
CA ALA A 170 -3.30 10.06 -40.49
C ALA A 170 -2.21 10.31 -41.54
N ASP A 171 -0.94 10.42 -41.14
CA ASP A 171 0.18 10.60 -42.08
C ASP A 171 0.31 9.40 -43.05
N LEU A 172 0.13 8.18 -42.54
CA LEU A 172 0.11 6.94 -43.33
C LEU A 172 -1.00 6.90 -44.38
N ASP A 173 -2.22 7.30 -44.00
CA ASP A 173 -3.39 7.21 -44.90
C ASP A 173 -3.37 8.22 -46.06
N PHE A 174 -2.54 9.29 -45.98
CA PHE A 174 -2.47 10.36 -46.98
C PHE A 174 -1.12 10.46 -47.73
N ASP A 175 -0.18 9.53 -47.52
CA ASP A 175 1.16 9.54 -48.15
C ASP A 175 1.10 9.38 -49.70
N ASP A 176 0.03 8.78 -50.23
CA ASP A 176 -0.22 8.64 -51.68
C ASP A 176 -0.79 9.90 -52.36
N GLU A 177 -1.20 10.92 -51.59
CA GLU A 177 -1.77 12.18 -52.09
C GLU A 177 -0.76 13.34 -52.13
N GLY A 178 0.54 13.07 -52.30
CA GLY A 178 1.54 13.96 -52.92
C GLY A 178 1.79 15.37 -52.37
N ASP A 179 1.08 15.88 -51.36
CA ASP A 179 1.12 17.30 -50.96
C ASP A 179 0.69 17.57 -49.49
N ILE A 180 1.04 16.70 -48.53
CA ILE A 180 0.97 17.04 -47.10
C ILE A 180 2.39 17.13 -46.51
N PRO A 181 2.95 18.35 -46.30
CA PRO A 181 4.27 18.51 -45.71
C PRO A 181 4.27 18.11 -44.22
N GLY A 182 5.37 17.49 -43.75
CA GLY A 182 5.68 16.87 -42.44
C GLY A 182 5.30 17.58 -41.12
N SER A 183 4.49 18.61 -41.13
CA SER A 183 4.00 19.35 -39.97
C SER A 183 3.15 18.54 -38.97
N VAL A 184 2.45 17.47 -39.42
CA VAL A 184 1.58 16.67 -38.55
C VAL A 184 2.37 15.57 -37.82
N ALA A 185 3.21 14.82 -38.56
CA ALA A 185 4.09 13.81 -37.99
C ALA A 185 5.15 14.43 -37.05
N ASP A 186 5.79 15.54 -37.44
CA ASP A 186 6.78 16.22 -36.58
C ASP A 186 6.17 16.63 -35.24
N ARG A 187 4.93 17.12 -35.27
CA ARG A 187 4.19 17.48 -34.05
C ARG A 187 3.89 16.25 -33.18
N ALA A 188 3.52 15.12 -33.80
CA ALA A 188 3.28 13.88 -33.09
C ALA A 188 4.54 13.42 -32.33
N TRP A 189 5.71 13.48 -32.96
CA TRP A 189 6.97 13.07 -32.35
C TRP A 189 7.46 14.02 -31.25
N ILE A 190 7.22 15.33 -31.37
CA ILE A 190 7.48 16.30 -30.29
C ILE A 190 6.65 15.94 -29.04
N GLU A 191 5.37 15.63 -29.23
CA GLU A 191 4.47 15.27 -28.14
C GLU A 191 4.80 13.90 -27.54
N ALA A 192 5.19 12.93 -28.36
CA ALA A 192 5.72 11.63 -27.92
C ALA A 192 6.96 11.82 -27.04
N GLY A 193 7.90 12.67 -27.45
CA GLY A 193 9.10 12.99 -26.70
C GLY A 193 8.81 13.65 -25.34
N ALA A 194 7.78 14.51 -25.28
CA ALA A 194 7.33 15.12 -24.03
C ALA A 194 6.72 14.07 -23.08
N LEU A 195 5.87 13.17 -23.60
CA LEU A 195 5.30 12.05 -22.84
C LEU A 195 6.39 11.12 -22.31
N ARG A 196 7.37 10.77 -23.15
CA ARG A 196 8.53 9.97 -22.76
C ARG A 196 9.24 10.58 -21.57
N LYS A 197 9.56 11.88 -21.64
CA LYS A 197 10.27 12.58 -20.56
C LYS A 197 9.46 12.60 -19.27
N ALA A 198 8.14 12.79 -19.35
CA ALA A 198 7.26 12.76 -18.19
C ALA A 198 7.19 11.37 -17.54
N ILE A 199 7.04 10.31 -18.34
CA ILE A 199 6.99 8.92 -17.87
C ILE A 199 8.33 8.53 -17.24
N ALA A 200 9.45 8.85 -17.90
CA ALA A 200 10.79 8.56 -17.39
C ALA A 200 11.07 9.29 -16.06
N ALA A 201 10.68 10.57 -15.95
CA ALA A 201 10.82 11.32 -14.71
C ALA A 201 9.97 10.74 -13.57
N HIS A 202 8.77 10.22 -13.86
CA HIS A 202 7.91 9.56 -12.87
C HIS A 202 8.44 8.18 -12.46
N LEU A 203 9.14 7.47 -13.34
CA LEU A 203 9.82 6.21 -13.03
C LEU A 203 11.08 6.44 -12.18
N ASP A 204 11.75 7.58 -12.33
CA ASP A 204 12.91 8.00 -11.54
C ASP A 204 12.49 8.58 -10.16
N ASP A 205 11.58 7.88 -9.47
CA ASP A 205 11.04 8.27 -8.17
C ASP A 205 11.85 7.72 -6.98
N SER A 206 12.97 7.03 -7.24
CA SER A 206 13.81 6.37 -6.23
C SER A 206 13.04 5.42 -5.29
N GLY A 207 11.89 4.87 -5.71
CA GLY A 207 11.07 3.95 -4.90
C GLY A 207 10.37 4.61 -3.71
N ARG A 208 10.20 5.94 -3.75
CA ARG A 208 9.64 6.73 -2.66
C ARG A 208 8.24 6.29 -2.23
N GLY A 209 7.36 6.03 -3.19
CA GLY A 209 5.98 5.62 -2.90
C GLY A 209 5.89 4.21 -2.33
N GLU A 210 6.75 3.30 -2.81
CA GLU A 210 6.89 1.93 -2.30
C GLU A 210 7.39 1.93 -0.85
N ARG A 211 8.38 2.78 -0.53
CA ARG A 211 8.86 2.99 0.85
C ARG A 211 7.81 3.59 1.76
N LEU A 212 7.10 4.62 1.30
CA LEU A 212 6.02 5.21 2.08
C LEU A 212 4.89 4.20 2.35
N ARG A 213 4.57 3.34 1.38
CA ARG A 213 3.55 2.29 1.57
C ARG A 213 4.02 1.23 2.58
N ARG A 214 5.19 0.62 2.36
CA ARG A 214 5.68 -0.53 3.13
C ARG A 214 6.28 -0.16 4.50
N GLY A 215 6.68 1.10 4.67
CA GLY A 215 7.53 1.55 5.76
C GLY A 215 9.01 1.59 5.39
N VAL A 216 9.73 2.54 5.97
CA VAL A 216 11.20 2.63 5.89
C VAL A 216 11.82 1.54 6.75
N GLU A 217 12.56 0.62 6.15
CA GLU A 217 13.15 -0.50 6.89
C GLU A 217 14.50 -0.10 7.52
N VAL A 218 14.57 -0.13 8.84
CA VAL A 218 15.76 0.20 9.62
C VAL A 218 16.23 -1.04 10.38
N MET A 219 17.41 -1.52 10.02
CA MET A 219 17.97 -2.74 10.58
C MET A 219 18.87 -2.44 11.79
N LEU A 220 18.59 -3.09 12.93
CA LEU A 220 19.43 -3.01 14.13
C LEU A 220 20.53 -4.07 14.07
N MET A 221 21.78 -3.65 13.87
CA MET A 221 22.96 -4.52 13.78
C MET A 221 24.00 -4.17 14.83
N GLY A 222 24.85 -5.14 15.17
CA GLY A 222 25.96 -4.92 16.11
C GLY A 222 26.39 -6.21 16.82
N PRO A 223 27.50 -6.16 17.58
CA PRO A 223 28.00 -7.29 18.35
C PRO A 223 26.98 -7.79 19.39
N PRO A 224 27.17 -9.01 19.94
CA PRO A 224 26.40 -9.48 21.09
C PRO A 224 26.39 -8.44 22.23
N ASN A 225 25.29 -8.35 22.98
CA ASN A 225 25.13 -7.42 24.11
C ASN A 225 25.23 -5.91 23.81
N ALA A 226 25.22 -5.50 22.54
CA ALA A 226 25.20 -4.10 22.11
C ALA A 226 23.86 -3.36 22.35
N GLY A 227 22.92 -3.96 23.08
CA GLY A 227 21.65 -3.29 23.43
C GLY A 227 20.59 -3.21 22.32
N LYS A 228 20.67 -4.03 21.26
CA LYS A 228 19.68 -4.07 20.14
C LYS A 228 18.24 -4.25 20.61
N SER A 229 17.95 -5.37 21.29
CA SER A 229 16.60 -5.65 21.79
C SER A 229 16.16 -4.67 22.88
N SER A 230 17.11 -4.11 23.64
CA SER A 230 16.82 -3.05 24.60
C SER A 230 16.37 -1.76 23.91
N LEU A 231 17.04 -1.35 22.83
CA LEU A 231 16.67 -0.19 22.02
C LEU A 231 15.33 -0.40 21.32
N LEU A 232 15.13 -1.56 20.69
CA LEU A 232 13.88 -1.93 20.04
C LEU A 232 12.68 -1.79 21.01
N ASN A 233 12.80 -2.38 22.19
CA ASN A 233 11.77 -2.30 23.24
C ASN A 233 11.61 -0.87 23.80
N ALA A 234 12.67 -0.08 23.86
CA ALA A 234 12.60 1.29 24.35
C ALA A 234 11.82 2.19 23.38
N LEU A 235 12.10 2.08 22.08
CA LEU A 235 11.40 2.80 21.01
C LEU A 235 9.94 2.36 20.93
N ALA A 236 9.66 1.06 21.11
CA ALA A 236 8.29 0.56 21.19
C ALA A 236 7.48 1.20 22.36
N ARG A 237 8.10 1.43 23.52
CA ARG A 237 7.38 1.86 24.74
C ARG A 237 7.17 3.37 24.90
N ARG A 238 7.84 4.21 24.10
CA ARG A 238 7.95 5.67 24.32
C ARG A 238 7.01 6.52 23.46
N ASP A 239 5.74 6.13 23.36
CA ASP A 239 4.71 6.86 22.59
C ASP A 239 4.89 6.84 21.07
N VAL A 240 5.66 5.88 20.55
CA VAL A 240 5.49 5.52 19.16
C VAL A 240 4.24 4.66 19.03
N ALA A 241 3.32 5.02 18.14
CA ALA A 241 2.12 4.24 17.90
C ALA A 241 2.53 2.84 17.42
N ILE A 242 2.66 1.87 18.34
CA ILE A 242 2.84 0.47 17.97
C ILE A 242 1.53 0.04 17.33
N VAL A 243 1.54 -0.12 16.02
CA VAL A 243 0.43 -0.70 15.30
C VAL A 243 0.82 -2.14 14.98
N THR A 244 0.39 -3.02 15.87
CA THR A 244 0.55 -4.48 15.83
C THR A 244 1.94 -5.05 16.17
N ALA A 245 1.94 -6.09 17.02
CA ALA A 245 3.00 -7.08 17.07
C ALA A 245 2.45 -8.30 16.34
N GLU A 246 2.69 -8.42 15.03
CA GLU A 246 2.39 -9.68 14.36
C GLU A 246 3.39 -10.72 14.87
N ALA A 247 2.91 -11.61 15.73
CA ALA A 247 3.66 -12.78 16.17
C ALA A 247 3.80 -13.75 14.99
N GLY A 248 4.74 -13.45 14.09
CA GLY A 248 5.35 -14.43 13.21
C GLY A 248 5.89 -15.57 14.07
N THR A 249 5.64 -16.79 13.62
CA THR A 249 5.74 -18.06 14.34
C THR A 249 7.06 -18.32 15.11
N THR A 250 7.33 -17.72 16.26
CA THR A 250 8.40 -18.08 17.24
C THR A 250 9.82 -18.34 16.66
N ARG A 251 10.11 -17.96 15.42
CA ARG A 251 11.32 -18.29 14.65
C ARG A 251 11.77 -17.18 13.70
N ASP A 252 11.03 -16.06 13.67
CA ASP A 252 11.22 -14.96 12.74
C ASP A 252 11.70 -13.70 13.48
N LEU A 253 12.38 -12.82 12.74
CA LEU A 253 12.89 -11.53 13.22
C LEU A 253 11.79 -10.76 13.98
N ILE A 254 12.16 -10.12 15.09
CA ILE A 254 11.22 -9.22 15.77
C ILE A 254 11.19 -7.92 14.97
N GLU A 255 10.03 -7.63 14.42
CA GLU A 255 9.73 -6.43 13.65
C GLU A 255 8.76 -5.57 14.45
N ILE A 256 9.03 -4.26 14.51
CA ILE A 256 8.09 -3.30 15.09
C ILE A 256 7.83 -2.18 14.10
N HIS A 257 6.55 -1.88 13.90
CA HIS A 257 6.12 -0.73 13.13
C HIS A 257 5.99 0.48 14.05
N VAL A 258 6.57 1.59 13.60
CA VAL A 258 6.72 2.81 14.38
C VAL A 258 6.40 4.04 13.53
N ASP A 259 5.54 4.91 14.04
CA ASP A 259 5.25 6.23 13.46
C ASP A 259 6.28 7.27 13.96
N LEU A 260 7.16 7.72 13.07
CA LEU A 260 8.12 8.79 13.34
C LEU A 260 7.77 10.04 12.53
N ASP A 261 7.30 11.09 13.21
CA ASP A 261 6.87 12.36 12.59
C ASP A 261 5.85 12.20 11.44
N GLY A 262 4.98 11.19 11.53
CA GLY A 262 3.97 10.86 10.54
C GLY A 262 4.44 9.86 9.47
N TYR A 263 5.70 9.43 9.49
CA TYR A 263 6.28 8.49 8.52
C TYR A 263 6.36 7.06 9.10
N PRO A 264 6.00 6.05 8.30
CA PRO A 264 6.10 4.67 8.72
C PRO A 264 7.55 4.21 8.71
N VAL A 265 8.01 3.71 9.84
CA VAL A 265 9.34 3.10 10.00
C VAL A 265 9.15 1.70 10.54
N THR A 266 9.90 0.73 10.01
CA THR A 266 9.92 -0.65 10.50
C THR A 266 11.30 -0.94 11.07
N LEU A 267 11.38 -1.15 12.37
CA LEU A 267 12.63 -1.51 13.05
C LEU A 267 12.74 -3.03 13.12
N VAL A 268 13.87 -3.58 12.66
CA VAL A 268 14.10 -5.02 12.58
C VAL A 268 15.29 -5.41 13.46
N ASP A 269 15.08 -6.29 14.45
CA ASP A 269 16.16 -6.77 15.32
C ASP A 269 16.82 -8.04 14.79
N THR A 270 18.12 -7.95 14.45
CA THR A 270 18.93 -9.11 14.02
C THR A 270 19.25 -10.12 15.12
N ALA A 271 19.04 -9.79 16.40
CA ALA A 271 19.31 -10.69 17.53
C ALA A 271 18.44 -11.95 17.49
N GLY A 272 17.19 -11.86 17.01
CA GLY A 272 16.26 -13.00 16.91
C GLY A 272 16.74 -14.13 15.99
N LEU A 273 17.67 -13.86 15.06
CA LEU A 273 18.28 -14.88 14.19
C LEU A 273 19.40 -15.69 14.86
N ARG A 274 19.92 -15.23 16.01
CA ARG A 274 21.08 -15.82 16.69
C ARG A 274 20.72 -16.71 17.87
N GLU A 275 19.53 -16.58 18.46
CA GLU A 275 19.11 -17.38 19.62
C GLU A 275 18.70 -18.83 19.27
N ALA A 276 18.64 -19.19 17.98
CA ALA A 276 18.48 -20.58 17.54
C ALA A 276 19.83 -21.33 17.55
N GLU A 277 20.02 -22.20 18.55
CA GLU A 277 21.24 -22.98 18.80
C GLU A 277 21.80 -23.74 17.57
N GLY A 278 23.14 -23.75 17.43
CA GLY A 278 23.96 -24.80 16.79
C GLY A 278 23.76 -25.04 15.27
N LEU A 279 24.78 -24.75 14.46
CA LEU A 279 24.83 -24.84 12.98
C LEU A 279 24.03 -23.76 12.20
N VAL A 280 23.07 -23.09 12.84
CA VAL A 280 22.21 -22.04 12.23
C VAL A 280 22.91 -20.67 12.14
N GLU A 281 24.01 -20.44 12.84
CA GLU A 281 24.67 -19.12 12.95
C GLU A 281 25.15 -18.55 11.61
N ARG A 282 25.68 -19.39 10.69
CA ARG A 282 26.09 -18.95 9.34
C ARG A 282 24.89 -18.58 8.47
N GLU A 283 23.80 -19.33 8.58
CA GLU A 283 22.56 -19.06 7.84
C GLU A 283 21.84 -17.83 8.42
N GLY A 284 21.86 -17.65 9.74
CA GLY A 284 21.38 -16.45 10.43
C GLY A 284 22.15 -15.19 10.03
N ILE A 285 23.49 -15.26 9.96
CA ILE A 285 24.32 -14.15 9.43
C ILE A 285 24.02 -13.91 7.95
N ARG A 286 23.89 -14.96 7.12
CA ARG A 286 23.56 -14.83 5.70
C ARG A 286 22.20 -14.19 5.48
N ARG A 287 21.17 -14.57 6.24
CA ARG A 287 19.82 -13.99 6.20
C ARG A 287 19.81 -12.54 6.69
N ALA A 288 20.48 -12.26 7.80
CA ALA A 288 20.65 -10.89 8.31
C ALA A 288 21.32 -9.99 7.26
N ARG A 289 22.37 -10.48 6.58
CA ARG A 289 23.04 -9.76 5.49
C ARG A 289 22.15 -9.57 4.27
N SER A 290 21.46 -10.63 3.83
CA SER A 290 20.54 -10.55 2.68
C SER A 290 19.41 -9.56 2.91
N ARG A 291 18.91 -9.45 4.14
CA ARG A 291 17.86 -8.48 4.50
C ARG A 291 18.42 -7.09 4.74
N ALA A 292 19.61 -6.96 5.34
CA ALA A 292 20.32 -5.68 5.46
C ALA A 292 20.64 -5.07 4.08
N ALA A 293 20.85 -5.88 3.04
CA ALA A 293 21.00 -5.41 1.67
C ALA A 293 19.71 -4.78 1.09
N ALA A 294 18.53 -5.13 1.63
CA ALA A 294 17.24 -4.57 1.25
C ALA A 294 16.75 -3.46 2.21
N ALA A 295 17.47 -3.24 3.31
CA ALA A 295 17.14 -2.22 4.30
C ALA A 295 17.46 -0.81 3.76
N ASP A 296 16.67 0.16 4.18
CA ASP A 296 16.87 1.56 3.82
C ASP A 296 17.95 2.21 4.70
N LEU A 297 18.16 1.71 5.93
CA LEU A 297 19.18 2.17 6.89
C LEU A 297 19.65 1.04 7.80
N VAL A 298 20.94 1.03 8.16
CA VAL A 298 21.48 0.18 9.23
C VAL A 298 21.90 1.04 10.42
N LEU A 299 21.35 0.73 11.60
CA LEU A 299 21.86 1.22 12.87
C LEU A 299 22.88 0.23 13.42
N TRP A 300 24.16 0.58 13.33
CA TRP A 300 25.25 -0.16 13.92
C TRP A 300 25.41 0.23 15.39
N LEU A 301 24.89 -0.61 16.28
CA LEU A 301 24.94 -0.41 17.72
C LEU A 301 26.23 -0.97 18.30
N GLU A 302 26.90 -0.17 19.13
CA GLU A 302 28.08 -0.58 19.88
C GLU A 302 27.93 -0.20 21.34
N SER A 303 28.36 -1.06 22.26
CA SER A 303 28.29 -0.78 23.70
C SER A 303 29.40 0.21 24.07
N ALA A 304 29.11 1.25 24.84
CA ALA A 304 30.11 2.25 25.26
C ALA A 304 31.25 1.65 26.12
N ASP A 305 30.96 0.55 26.83
CA ASP A 305 31.90 -0.29 27.59
C ASP A 305 32.56 -1.41 26.74
N GLY A 306 32.31 -1.42 25.42
CA GLY A 306 32.90 -2.37 24.48
C GLY A 306 34.34 -2.01 24.07
N ASP A 307 35.02 -2.96 23.44
CA ASP A 307 36.43 -2.80 23.01
C ASP A 307 36.63 -1.90 21.77
N GLY A 308 35.54 -1.41 21.15
CA GLY A 308 35.62 -0.50 20.00
C GLY A 308 36.06 -1.16 18.69
N THR A 309 36.23 -2.48 18.67
CA THR A 309 36.86 -3.20 17.55
C THR A 309 35.86 -3.69 16.51
N ALA A 310 34.57 -3.63 16.81
CA ALA A 310 33.52 -4.15 15.95
C ALA A 310 33.22 -3.16 14.81
N VAL A 311 33.49 -3.60 13.57
CA VAL A 311 33.25 -2.80 12.37
C VAL A 311 31.96 -3.28 11.68
N PRO A 312 31.10 -2.37 11.19
CA PRO A 312 29.99 -2.74 10.33
C PRO A 312 30.49 -3.48 9.09
N PRO A 313 29.71 -4.41 8.53
CA PRO A 313 30.08 -5.12 7.31
C PRO A 313 30.31 -4.15 6.14
N ASP A 314 31.40 -4.34 5.38
CA ASP A 314 31.75 -3.50 4.23
C ASP A 314 30.84 -3.74 3.01
N ASP A 315 30.06 -4.82 3.00
CA ASP A 315 29.15 -5.23 1.92
C ASP A 315 27.75 -4.59 1.99
N LEU A 316 27.52 -3.67 2.95
CA LEU A 316 26.28 -2.92 3.07
C LEU A 316 26.20 -1.81 2.01
N VAL A 317 25.11 -1.82 1.23
CA VAL A 317 24.86 -0.83 0.17
C VAL A 317 24.10 0.39 0.69
N CYS A 318 23.39 0.24 1.81
CA CYS A 318 22.61 1.30 2.43
C CYS A 318 23.45 2.15 3.42
N PRO A 319 22.97 3.37 3.78
CA PRO A 319 23.61 4.18 4.82
C PRO A 319 23.75 3.42 6.15
N VAL A 320 24.86 3.66 6.86
CA VAL A 320 25.14 3.06 8.17
C VAL A 320 25.34 4.16 9.20
N TRP A 321 24.49 4.19 10.24
CA TRP A 321 24.66 5.09 11.38
C TRP A 321 25.26 4.34 12.55
N ARG A 322 26.35 4.87 13.11
CA ARG A 322 26.99 4.30 14.30
C ARG A 322 26.36 4.91 15.54
N VAL A 323 25.85 4.04 16.41
CA VAL A 323 25.17 4.44 17.65
C VAL A 323 25.87 3.79 18.84
N ALA A 324 26.47 4.61 19.69
CA ALA A 324 27.00 4.19 20.98
C ALA A 324 25.84 4.01 21.97
N THR A 325 25.69 2.82 22.52
CA THR A 325 24.66 2.44 23.48
C THR A 325 25.24 2.34 24.89
N LYS A 326 24.38 2.29 25.91
CA LYS A 326 24.79 2.23 27.34
C LYS A 326 25.69 3.39 27.77
N ALA A 327 25.39 4.60 27.27
CA ALA A 327 26.14 5.81 27.62
C ALA A 327 26.17 6.11 29.14
N ASP A 328 25.28 5.50 29.93
CA ASP A 328 25.24 5.58 31.38
C ASP A 328 26.39 4.86 32.10
N VAL A 329 27.10 3.96 31.42
CA VAL A 329 28.16 3.13 32.00
C VAL A 329 29.53 3.82 31.93
N VAL A 330 29.70 4.85 31.08
CA VAL A 330 30.98 5.54 30.87
C VAL A 330 30.89 7.00 31.35
N PRO A 331 31.87 7.51 32.13
CA PRO A 331 31.89 8.91 32.54
C PRO A 331 31.95 9.89 31.35
N ALA A 332 31.20 10.98 31.41
CA ALA A 332 31.09 11.99 30.35
C ALA A 332 32.42 12.66 29.93
N GLU A 333 33.49 12.49 30.72
CA GLU A 333 34.81 13.10 30.49
C GLU A 333 35.70 12.29 29.51
N ALA A 334 35.31 11.08 29.12
CA ALA A 334 36.08 10.22 28.22
C ALA A 334 35.74 10.37 26.72
N THR A 335 34.79 11.24 26.36
CA THR A 335 34.24 11.32 24.99
C THR A 335 34.99 12.27 24.05
N ASP A 336 35.99 13.02 24.52
CA ASP A 336 36.53 14.18 23.78
C ASP A 336 37.93 13.99 23.15
N SER A 337 38.49 12.77 23.15
CA SER A 337 39.80 12.51 22.53
C SER A 337 39.77 11.37 21.51
N ASP A 338 39.11 11.59 20.37
CA ASP A 338 39.76 11.36 19.07
C ASP A 338 38.84 11.79 17.92
N SER A 339 39.22 12.91 17.33
CA SER A 339 38.66 13.51 16.12
C SER A 339 38.91 12.61 14.90
N LYS A 340 38.09 11.57 14.74
CA LYS A 340 37.86 10.82 13.47
C LYS A 340 36.60 9.94 13.44
N ARG A 341 35.77 9.93 14.49
CA ARG A 341 34.43 9.30 14.50
C ARG A 341 33.38 10.30 14.00
N ALA A 342 33.27 10.48 12.69
CA ALA A 342 32.21 11.29 12.11
C ALA A 342 30.83 10.71 12.51
N SER A 343 30.02 11.54 13.20
CA SER A 343 28.61 11.32 13.58
C SER A 343 28.28 10.03 14.34
N SER A 344 28.91 9.77 15.48
CA SER A 344 28.45 8.73 16.42
C SER A 344 27.40 9.30 17.38
N LEU A 345 26.13 8.92 17.19
CA LEU A 345 25.06 9.22 18.15
C LEU A 345 25.29 8.40 19.43
N SER A 346 25.12 8.99 20.62
CA SER A 346 25.26 8.29 21.90
C SER A 346 23.93 8.25 22.64
N ILE A 347 23.53 7.06 23.09
CA ILE A 347 22.24 6.80 23.73
C ILE A 347 22.37 5.97 25.01
N SER A 348 21.45 6.18 25.94
CA SER A 348 21.18 5.26 27.05
C SER A 348 19.70 4.96 27.12
N VAL A 349 19.35 3.68 26.98
CA VAL A 349 17.98 3.19 27.15
C VAL A 349 17.52 3.32 28.61
N VAL A 350 18.45 3.22 29.57
CA VAL A 350 18.16 3.28 31.00
C VAL A 350 17.80 4.70 31.44
N THR A 351 18.61 5.68 31.05
CA THR A 351 18.37 7.09 31.43
C THR A 351 17.45 7.81 30.44
N GLY A 352 17.32 7.28 29.24
CA GLY A 352 16.61 7.93 28.15
C GLY A 352 17.42 8.95 27.36
N GLN A 353 18.69 9.15 27.71
CA GLN A 353 19.59 10.08 27.02
C GLN A 353 19.71 9.72 25.54
N GLY A 354 19.62 10.74 24.67
CA GLY A 354 19.86 10.60 23.23
C GLY A 354 18.74 9.92 22.44
N LEU A 355 17.76 9.29 23.08
CA LEU A 355 16.68 8.58 22.38
C LEU A 355 15.79 9.52 21.55
N TYR A 356 15.37 10.66 22.11
CA TYR A 356 14.59 11.65 21.36
C TYR A 356 15.34 12.19 20.12
N ARG A 357 16.66 12.36 20.26
CA ARG A 357 17.50 12.79 19.14
C ARG A 357 17.58 11.69 18.06
N LEU A 358 17.72 10.42 18.46
CA LEU A 358 17.67 9.29 17.53
C LEU A 358 16.33 9.24 16.78
N GLU A 359 15.21 9.34 17.50
CA GLU A 359 13.85 9.35 16.94
C GLU A 359 13.69 10.49 15.92
N SER A 360 14.11 11.71 16.26
CA SER A 360 14.03 12.86 15.38
C SER A 360 14.93 12.73 14.13
N GLU A 361 16.15 12.21 14.29
CA GLU A 361 17.04 11.96 13.15
C GLU A 361 16.47 10.87 12.23
N LEU A 362 15.91 9.79 12.79
CA LEU A 362 15.22 8.73 12.03
C LEU A 362 13.97 9.24 11.31
N GLY A 363 13.15 10.08 11.95
CA GLY A 363 11.99 10.72 11.34
C GLY A 363 12.38 11.64 10.18
N ALA A 364 13.43 12.44 10.35
CA ALA A 364 13.98 13.28 9.29
C ALA A 364 14.50 12.46 8.10
N PHE A 365 15.20 11.35 8.37
CA PHE A 365 15.66 10.42 7.35
C PHE A 365 14.48 9.79 6.58
N ALA A 366 13.47 9.28 7.29
CA ALA A 366 12.27 8.71 6.68
C ALA A 366 11.56 9.73 5.78
N ALA A 367 11.42 10.98 6.24
CA ALA A 367 10.82 12.05 5.47
C ALA A 367 11.58 12.39 4.17
N GLU A 368 12.91 12.30 4.18
CA GLU A 368 13.75 12.56 3.00
C GLU A 368 13.58 11.48 1.92
N ILE A 369 13.64 10.21 2.33
CA ILE A 369 13.61 9.05 1.42
C ILE A 369 12.20 8.66 0.96
N CYS A 370 11.15 9.01 1.72
CA CYS A 370 9.76 8.92 1.26
C CYS A 370 9.38 10.14 0.41
N GLY A 371 10.09 11.26 0.57
CA GLY A 371 9.78 12.51 -0.10
C GLY A 371 8.60 13.24 0.56
N LYS A 372 8.58 14.57 0.41
CA LYS A 372 7.55 15.46 0.96
C LYS A 372 6.52 15.90 -0.10
N SER A 373 6.52 15.27 -1.28
CA SER A 373 5.70 15.71 -2.41
C SER A 373 4.26 15.23 -2.24
N ASP A 374 3.32 16.10 -2.60
CA ASP A 374 1.90 15.76 -2.67
C ASP A 374 1.50 15.12 -4.02
N GLU A 375 2.47 14.86 -4.88
CA GLU A 375 2.25 14.25 -6.20
C GLU A 375 1.81 12.77 -6.08
N PRO A 376 1.08 12.25 -7.09
CA PRO A 376 0.83 10.82 -7.22
C PRO A 376 2.15 10.05 -7.37
N MET A 377 2.32 8.94 -6.66
CA MET A 377 3.58 8.19 -6.61
C MET A 377 3.36 6.73 -7.01
N ILE A 378 4.39 6.09 -7.56
CA ILE A 378 4.38 4.65 -7.80
C ILE A 378 4.48 3.95 -6.44
N SER A 379 3.44 3.19 -6.07
CA SER A 379 3.38 2.53 -4.75
C SER A 379 3.62 1.02 -4.82
N ARG A 380 3.64 0.43 -6.01
CA ARG A 380 3.75 -1.02 -6.23
C ARG A 380 4.64 -1.34 -7.42
N ALA A 381 5.34 -2.47 -7.32
CA ALA A 381 6.17 -3.01 -8.38
C ALA A 381 5.42 -3.26 -9.69
N ARG A 382 4.13 -3.66 -9.65
CA ARG A 382 3.34 -3.86 -10.89
C ARG A 382 3.14 -2.56 -11.67
N HIS A 383 2.98 -1.42 -10.97
CA HIS A 383 2.84 -0.12 -11.64
C HIS A 383 4.12 0.18 -12.40
N ARG A 384 5.26 0.05 -11.71
CA ARG A 384 6.59 0.25 -12.29
C ARG A 384 6.82 -0.66 -13.49
N HIS A 385 6.57 -1.95 -13.34
CA HIS A 385 6.72 -2.94 -14.42
C HIS A 385 5.96 -2.54 -15.71
N HIS A 386 4.69 -2.15 -15.57
CA HIS A 386 3.87 -1.74 -16.71
C HIS A 386 4.29 -0.39 -17.30
N LEU A 387 4.72 0.56 -16.45
CA LEU A 387 5.26 1.84 -16.91
C LEU A 387 6.60 1.68 -17.64
N GLU A 388 7.50 0.82 -17.14
CA GLU A 388 8.76 0.47 -17.81
C GLU A 388 8.51 -0.22 -19.15
N ALA A 389 7.53 -1.13 -19.23
CA ALA A 389 7.11 -1.71 -20.50
C ALA A 389 6.57 -0.64 -21.46
N GLY A 390 5.71 0.26 -20.98
CA GLY A 390 5.19 1.37 -21.78
C GLY A 390 6.28 2.31 -22.28
N LEU A 391 7.26 2.62 -21.43
CA LEU A 391 8.42 3.44 -21.80
C LEU A 391 9.28 2.76 -22.86
N ARG A 392 9.56 1.45 -22.74
CA ARG A 392 10.32 0.70 -23.77
C ARG A 392 9.63 0.72 -25.14
N HIS A 393 8.32 0.54 -25.19
CA HIS A 393 7.55 0.64 -26.44
C HIS A 393 7.58 2.07 -27.01
N LEU A 394 7.45 3.08 -26.15
CA LEU A 394 7.55 4.47 -26.56
C LEU A 394 8.95 4.84 -27.08
N ASP A 395 10.02 4.33 -26.47
CA ASP A 395 11.39 4.49 -26.95
C ASP A 395 11.58 3.82 -28.31
N ALA A 396 11.09 2.59 -28.48
CA ALA A 396 11.12 1.90 -29.77
C ALA A 396 10.39 2.69 -30.87
N ALA A 397 9.24 3.29 -30.55
CA ALA A 397 8.49 4.13 -31.49
C ALA A 397 9.24 5.42 -31.85
N ILE A 398 9.98 6.04 -30.92
CA ILE A 398 10.65 7.34 -31.14
C ILE A 398 12.02 7.17 -31.78
N GLU A 399 12.84 6.24 -31.31
CA GLU A 399 14.28 6.19 -31.61
C GLU A 399 14.62 5.32 -32.82
N ASN A 400 13.71 4.45 -33.25
CA ASN A 400 13.98 3.51 -34.32
C ASN A 400 13.41 4.02 -35.64
N ASP A 401 14.10 4.98 -36.25
CA ASP A 401 13.74 5.57 -37.55
C ASP A 401 13.79 4.58 -38.72
N PHE A 402 14.39 3.39 -38.51
CA PHE A 402 14.36 2.31 -39.50
C PHE A 402 13.07 1.49 -39.46
N LEU A 403 12.23 1.64 -38.43
CA LEU A 403 10.91 1.01 -38.40
C LEU A 403 9.95 1.76 -39.34
N PRO A 404 9.22 1.05 -40.20
CA PRO A 404 8.08 1.61 -40.91
C PRO A 404 7.08 2.27 -39.94
N LEU A 405 6.41 3.34 -40.40
CA LEU A 405 5.49 4.11 -39.57
C LEU A 405 4.36 3.25 -38.99
N GLU A 406 3.95 2.18 -39.67
CA GLU A 406 2.95 1.22 -39.20
C GLU A 406 3.43 0.47 -37.95
N LEU A 407 4.69 0.04 -37.94
CA LEU A 407 5.28 -0.61 -36.76
C LEU A 407 5.49 0.40 -35.63
N ARG A 408 5.85 1.65 -35.95
CA ARG A 408 5.97 2.70 -34.93
C ARG A 408 4.60 3.06 -34.33
N ALA A 409 3.53 3.07 -35.12
CA ALA A 409 2.15 3.25 -34.65
C ALA A 409 1.69 2.10 -33.76
N GLU A 410 2.09 0.87 -34.09
CA GLU A 410 1.84 -0.32 -33.27
C GLU A 410 2.58 -0.28 -31.93
N GLU A 411 3.83 0.18 -31.90
CA GLU A 411 4.57 0.43 -30.66
C GLU A 411 3.86 1.48 -29.77
N LEU A 412 3.29 2.55 -30.35
CA LEU A 412 2.48 3.52 -29.61
C LEU A 412 1.19 2.90 -29.02
N ARG A 413 0.56 1.97 -29.75
CA ARG A 413 -0.59 1.20 -29.24
C ARG A 413 -0.17 0.34 -28.04
N ALA A 414 0.93 -0.40 -28.17
CA ALA A 414 1.48 -1.25 -27.11
C ALA A 414 1.85 -0.42 -25.86
N ALA A 415 2.43 0.77 -26.04
CA ALA A 415 2.73 1.69 -24.95
C ALA A 415 1.45 2.13 -24.21
N ALA A 416 0.40 2.51 -24.94
CA ALA A 416 -0.87 2.91 -24.36
C ALA A 416 -1.56 1.76 -23.60
N GLU A 417 -1.48 0.54 -24.12
CA GLU A 417 -2.01 -0.66 -23.47
C GLU A 417 -1.25 -1.03 -22.20
N ALA A 418 0.08 -0.97 -22.23
CA ALA A 418 0.92 -1.22 -21.06
C ALA A 418 0.55 -0.27 -19.91
N ILE A 419 0.40 1.02 -20.17
CA ILE A 419 -0.06 2.00 -19.17
C ILE A 419 -1.51 1.71 -18.74
N GLY A 420 -2.39 1.33 -19.68
CA GLY A 420 -3.79 0.99 -19.40
C GLY A 420 -3.98 -0.24 -18.49
N ARG A 421 -3.03 -1.19 -18.49
CA ARG A 421 -3.03 -2.33 -17.55
C ARG A 421 -2.86 -1.87 -16.09
N VAL A 422 -2.24 -0.72 -15.84
CA VAL A 422 -2.05 -0.19 -14.47
C VAL A 422 -3.40 0.15 -13.82
N THR A 423 -4.26 0.85 -14.56
CA THR A 423 -5.64 1.21 -14.12
C THR A 423 -6.62 0.05 -14.26
N GLY A 424 -6.21 -1.02 -14.92
CA GLY A 424 -6.99 -2.24 -15.09
C GLY A 424 -8.06 -2.15 -16.20
N LYS A 425 -7.85 -1.28 -17.18
CA LYS A 425 -8.71 -1.18 -18.36
C LYS A 425 -8.43 -2.24 -19.43
N VAL A 426 -7.28 -2.90 -19.32
CA VAL A 426 -6.80 -3.92 -20.27
C VAL A 426 -6.33 -5.13 -19.47
N ASP A 427 -6.84 -6.31 -19.82
CA ASP A 427 -6.29 -7.64 -19.49
C ASP A 427 -5.66 -7.77 -18.08
N VAL A 428 -6.51 -7.95 -17.06
CA VAL A 428 -6.14 -7.91 -15.63
C VAL A 428 -6.27 -9.23 -14.88
N GLU A 429 -6.74 -10.30 -15.52
CA GLU A 429 -7.19 -11.52 -14.84
C GLU A 429 -6.14 -12.12 -13.88
N GLU A 430 -4.86 -12.08 -14.26
CA GLU A 430 -3.74 -12.59 -13.47
C GLU A 430 -3.55 -11.87 -12.13
N TRP A 431 -3.91 -10.59 -12.05
CA TRP A 431 -3.67 -9.75 -10.86
C TRP A 431 -4.88 -9.67 -9.92
N LEU A 432 -6.09 -9.91 -10.43
CA LEU A 432 -7.32 -9.77 -9.62
C LEU A 432 -7.30 -10.70 -8.41
N GLY A 433 -6.92 -11.97 -8.60
CA GLY A 433 -6.89 -12.95 -7.51
C GLY A 433 -5.95 -12.54 -6.37
N VAL A 434 -4.78 -12.00 -6.69
CA VAL A 434 -3.79 -11.56 -5.69
C VAL A 434 -4.28 -10.30 -4.97
N ILE A 435 -4.73 -9.30 -5.73
CA ILE A 435 -5.13 -7.99 -5.17
C ILE A 435 -6.34 -8.14 -4.24
N PHE A 436 -7.37 -8.88 -4.64
CA PHE A 436 -8.59 -9.00 -3.83
C PHE A 436 -8.44 -9.97 -2.64
N ALA A 437 -7.50 -10.91 -2.69
CA ALA A 437 -7.19 -11.77 -1.55
C ALA A 437 -6.56 -11.04 -0.37
N GLU A 438 -5.93 -9.88 -0.59
CA GLU A 438 -5.35 -9.03 0.47
C GLU A 438 -6.42 -8.27 1.28
N PHE A 439 -7.69 -8.26 0.85
CA PHE A 439 -8.77 -7.56 1.55
C PHE A 439 -9.43 -8.44 2.61
N CYS A 440 -9.83 -7.80 3.72
CA CYS A 440 -10.70 -8.45 4.71
C CYS A 440 -12.08 -8.82 4.12
N VAL A 441 -12.69 -9.88 4.64
CA VAL A 441 -14.09 -10.24 4.37
C VAL A 441 -15.01 -9.06 4.75
N GLY A 442 -15.86 -8.64 3.82
CA GLY A 442 -16.78 -7.51 4.00
C GLY A 442 -16.32 -6.17 3.46
N LYS A 443 -15.17 -6.15 2.79
CA LYS A 443 -14.78 -5.13 1.81
C LYS A 443 -14.62 -5.77 0.45
#